data_AF-A0A248JV16-F1
#
_entry.id   AF-A0A248JV16-F1
#
_cell.length_a   1.000
_cell.length_b   1.000
_cell.length_c   1.000
_cell.angle_alpha   90.00
_cell.angle_beta   90.00
_cell.angle_gamma   90.00
#
_symmetry.space_group_name_H-M   'P 1'
#
loop_
_entity.id
_entity.type
_entity.pdbx_description
1 polymer ?
#
loop_
_entity_poly.entity_id
_entity_poly.type
_entity_poly.pdbx_seq_one_letter_code
_entity_poly.pdbx_strand_id
1 'polypeptide(L)'
;MTDAPALSARIETAFARIAATRMAGVPVMNPALSVAMRGVHRHGGHWVGVLVTPWFMNLLLLPMTDEGPRRVGEKAALALPSGSYEGIWGHEDELGGYWSCSLFSPMFDFADQETAVATADAALAEIMAAPKPDADDDGMATIWAGNPAVPPPAKTEPAPSPSRRALFGLGQTGPWQAGS
;
A
#
# COMPACT_ATOMS: atom_id res chain seq x y z
N MET A 1 -26.22 -8.86 -20.73
CA MET A 1 -26.18 -8.73 -19.26
C MET A 1 -24.84 -9.29 -18.82
N THR A 2 -23.88 -8.43 -18.49
CA THR A 2 -22.54 -8.90 -18.08
C THR A 2 -22.66 -9.55 -16.71
N ASP A 3 -22.22 -10.80 -16.60
CA ASP A 3 -22.16 -11.54 -15.34
C ASP A 3 -20.71 -11.62 -14.83
N ALA A 4 -20.52 -11.82 -13.53
CA ALA A 4 -19.22 -11.69 -12.88
C ALA A 4 -18.11 -12.58 -13.49
N PRO A 5 -18.36 -13.88 -13.79
CA PRO A 5 -17.35 -14.75 -14.38
C PRO A 5 -16.94 -14.32 -15.79
N ALA A 6 -17.89 -13.85 -16.60
CA ALA A 6 -17.60 -13.36 -17.95
C ALA A 6 -16.77 -12.08 -17.91
N LEU A 7 -16.99 -11.21 -16.91
CA LEU A 7 -16.17 -10.03 -16.71
C LEU A 7 -14.75 -10.39 -16.26
N SER A 8 -14.60 -11.29 -15.27
CA SER A 8 -13.28 -11.80 -14.86
C SER A 8 -12.48 -12.33 -16.04
N ALA A 9 -13.07 -13.22 -16.85
CA ALA A 9 -12.37 -13.82 -17.98
C ALA A 9 -11.91 -12.76 -19.01
N ARG A 10 -12.70 -11.71 -19.23
CA ARG A 10 -12.34 -10.59 -20.12
C ARG A 10 -11.17 -9.78 -19.57
N ILE A 11 -11.21 -9.45 -18.27
CA ILE A 11 -10.11 -8.74 -17.59
C ILE A 11 -8.84 -9.58 -17.67
N GLU A 12 -8.90 -10.85 -17.30
CA GLU A 12 -7.75 -11.76 -17.34
C GLU A 12 -7.15 -11.86 -18.74
N THR A 13 -7.99 -12.01 -19.77
CA THR A 13 -7.55 -12.05 -21.18
C THR A 13 -6.83 -10.75 -21.58
N ALA A 14 -7.41 -9.60 -21.27
CA ALA A 14 -6.84 -8.30 -21.61
C ALA A 14 -5.48 -8.09 -20.95
N PHE A 15 -5.36 -8.37 -19.64
CA PHE A 15 -4.12 -8.21 -18.91
C PHE A 15 -3.08 -9.29 -19.23
N ALA A 16 -3.49 -10.51 -19.57
CA ALA A 16 -2.56 -11.53 -20.08
C ALA A 16 -1.94 -11.11 -21.41
N ARG A 17 -2.72 -10.45 -22.28
CA ARG A 17 -2.17 -9.85 -23.51
C ARG A 17 -1.20 -8.71 -23.21
N ILE A 18 -1.49 -7.86 -22.23
CA ILE A 18 -0.56 -6.79 -21.78
C ILE A 18 0.75 -7.42 -21.28
N ALA A 19 0.66 -8.49 -20.49
CA ALA A 19 1.81 -9.26 -20.01
C ALA A 19 2.69 -9.76 -21.17
N ALA A 20 2.06 -10.35 -22.19
CA ALA A 20 2.74 -10.94 -23.34
C ALA A 20 3.25 -9.93 -24.37
N THR A 21 2.82 -8.67 -24.30
CA THR A 21 3.18 -7.63 -25.28
C THR A 21 3.93 -6.47 -24.62
N ARG A 22 3.21 -5.53 -24.00
CA ARG A 22 3.77 -4.28 -23.47
C ARG A 22 4.72 -4.53 -22.29
N MET A 23 4.49 -5.57 -21.50
CA MET A 23 5.30 -5.91 -20.33
C MET A 23 6.32 -7.03 -20.59
N ALA A 24 6.38 -7.57 -21.81
CA ALA A 24 7.31 -8.64 -22.15
C ALA A 24 8.76 -8.16 -22.01
N GLY A 25 9.57 -8.89 -21.23
CA GLY A 25 10.98 -8.58 -21.01
C GLY A 25 11.25 -7.41 -20.04
N VAL A 26 10.22 -6.84 -19.41
CA VAL A 26 10.42 -5.82 -18.37
C VAL A 26 10.92 -6.50 -17.08
N PRO A 27 12.00 -6.00 -16.43
CA PRO A 27 12.58 -6.64 -15.25
C PRO A 27 11.64 -6.82 -14.07
N VAL A 28 10.54 -6.05 -14.00
CA VAL A 28 9.55 -6.08 -12.91
C VAL A 28 8.65 -7.33 -12.93
N MET A 29 8.73 -8.15 -13.97
CA MET A 29 7.89 -9.34 -14.14
C MET A 29 8.35 -10.48 -13.21
N ASN A 30 7.43 -10.97 -12.38
CA ASN A 30 7.60 -12.22 -11.64
C ASN A 30 7.08 -13.42 -12.47
N PRO A 31 7.96 -14.28 -13.02
CA PRO A 31 7.55 -15.38 -13.89
C PRO A 31 6.80 -16.51 -13.17
N ALA A 32 6.81 -16.55 -11.83
CA ALA A 32 6.04 -17.52 -11.05
C ALA A 32 4.54 -17.18 -11.00
N LEU A 33 4.18 -15.97 -11.43
CA LEU A 33 2.82 -15.47 -11.37
C LEU A 33 2.17 -15.42 -12.75
N SER A 34 0.85 -15.49 -12.74
CA SER A 34 -0.03 -15.33 -13.89
C SER A 34 -1.12 -14.33 -13.56
N VAL A 35 -1.80 -13.85 -14.59
CA VAL A 35 -2.93 -12.93 -14.40
C VAL A 35 -4.11 -13.68 -13.80
N ALA A 36 -4.68 -13.17 -12.70
CA ALA A 36 -5.86 -13.74 -12.05
C ALA A 36 -6.75 -12.65 -11.47
N MET A 37 -8.04 -12.69 -11.78
CA MET A 37 -9.04 -11.76 -11.28
C MET A 37 -9.83 -12.40 -10.14
N ARG A 38 -9.85 -11.74 -8.98
CA ARG A 38 -10.39 -12.28 -7.73
C ARG A 38 -11.62 -11.54 -7.25
N GLY A 39 -12.60 -12.34 -6.80
CA GLY A 39 -13.77 -11.88 -6.06
C GLY A 39 -14.59 -10.79 -6.76
N VAL A 40 -14.81 -10.89 -8.07
CA VAL A 40 -15.60 -9.91 -8.82
C VAL A 40 -17.05 -9.90 -8.32
N HIS A 41 -17.48 -8.77 -7.76
CA HIS A 41 -18.84 -8.57 -7.29
C HIS A 41 -19.29 -7.11 -7.48
N ARG A 42 -20.55 -6.83 -7.18
CA ARG A 42 -21.18 -5.53 -7.39
C ARG A 42 -21.10 -4.69 -6.12
N HIS A 43 -20.61 -3.45 -6.21
CA HIS A 43 -20.61 -2.48 -5.12
C HIS A 43 -20.66 -1.05 -5.65
N GLY A 44 -21.53 -0.21 -5.11
CA GLY A 44 -21.56 1.24 -5.39
C GLY A 44 -21.74 1.63 -6.87
N GLY A 45 -22.38 0.80 -7.70
CA GLY A 45 -22.49 1.06 -9.15
C GLY A 45 -21.29 0.58 -9.97
N HIS A 46 -20.34 -0.10 -9.34
CA HIS A 46 -19.16 -0.68 -9.97
C HIS A 46 -19.08 -2.20 -9.79
N TRP A 47 -18.39 -2.86 -10.70
CA TRP A 47 -17.80 -4.17 -10.48
C TRP A 47 -16.47 -4.01 -9.77
N VAL A 48 -16.33 -4.63 -8.60
CA VAL A 48 -15.15 -4.54 -7.75
C VAL A 48 -14.49 -5.90 -7.65
N GLY A 49 -13.16 -5.93 -7.72
CA GLY A 49 -12.37 -7.11 -7.38
C GLY A 49 -10.87 -6.82 -7.46
N VAL A 50 -10.04 -7.80 -7.12
CA VAL A 50 -8.57 -7.64 -7.10
C VAL A 50 -7.95 -8.36 -8.28
N LEU A 51 -7.12 -7.64 -9.04
CA LEU A 51 -6.34 -8.19 -10.14
C LEU A 51 -4.92 -8.48 -9.66
N VAL A 52 -4.53 -9.75 -9.75
CA VAL A 52 -3.14 -10.19 -9.63
C VAL A 52 -2.51 -10.22 -11.01
N THR A 53 -1.33 -9.63 -11.15
CA THR A 53 -0.50 -9.72 -12.35
C THR A 53 0.95 -10.05 -11.95
N PRO A 54 1.80 -10.46 -12.90
CA PRO A 54 3.23 -10.62 -12.64
C PRO A 54 3.98 -9.37 -12.17
N TRP A 55 3.42 -8.16 -12.28
CA TRP A 55 4.12 -6.91 -11.99
C TRP A 55 3.44 -6.00 -10.95
N PHE A 56 2.14 -6.16 -10.73
CA PHE A 56 1.40 -5.51 -9.64
C PHE A 56 0.22 -6.38 -9.16
N MET A 57 -0.30 -6.02 -7.98
CA MET A 57 -1.64 -6.41 -7.50
C MET A 57 -2.45 -5.15 -7.25
N ASN A 58 -3.58 -5.00 -7.96
CA ASN A 58 -4.41 -3.80 -7.89
C ASN A 58 -5.87 -4.15 -7.60
N LEU A 59 -6.54 -3.32 -6.82
CA LEU A 59 -8.00 -3.29 -6.78
C LEU A 59 -8.51 -2.64 -8.07
N LEU A 60 -9.47 -3.26 -8.74
CA LEU A 60 -10.16 -2.72 -9.91
C LEU A 60 -11.61 -2.40 -9.60
N LEU A 61 -12.07 -1.23 -10.05
CA LEU A 61 -13.48 -0.83 -10.04
C LEU A 61 -13.91 -0.45 -11.45
N LEU A 62 -14.75 -1.27 -12.08
CA LEU A 62 -15.27 -1.05 -13.42
C LEU A 62 -16.70 -0.50 -13.31
N PRO A 63 -17.00 0.70 -13.84
CA PRO A 63 -18.36 1.23 -13.85
C PRO A 63 -19.34 0.28 -14.56
N MET A 64 -20.53 0.07 -13.98
CA MET A 64 -21.58 -0.71 -14.64
C MET A 64 -22.29 0.05 -15.76
N THR A 65 -22.21 1.38 -15.70
CA THR A 65 -22.71 2.32 -16.70
C THR A 65 -21.59 3.26 -17.09
N ASP A 66 -21.62 3.75 -18.32
CA ASP A 66 -20.65 4.73 -18.79
C ASP A 66 -20.66 6.00 -17.90
N GLU A 67 -19.49 6.41 -17.42
CA GLU A 67 -19.33 7.62 -16.60
C GLU A 67 -19.01 8.87 -17.45
N GLY A 68 -19.08 8.73 -18.78
CA GLY A 68 -18.65 9.75 -19.71
C GLY A 68 -17.14 9.80 -19.92
N PRO A 69 -16.67 10.77 -20.71
CA PRO A 69 -15.26 10.89 -21.06
C PRO A 69 -14.42 11.30 -19.84
N ARG A 70 -13.40 10.49 -19.53
CA ARG A 70 -12.40 10.74 -18.49
C ARG A 70 -10.99 10.65 -19.06
N ARG A 71 -10.03 11.30 -18.41
CA ARG A 71 -8.62 11.27 -18.83
C ARG A 71 -7.88 10.12 -18.17
N VAL A 72 -7.13 9.32 -18.93
CA VAL A 72 -6.23 8.31 -18.35
C VAL A 72 -5.21 8.98 -17.42
N GLY A 73 -5.03 8.43 -16.23
CA GLY A 73 -4.20 8.98 -15.16
C GLY A 73 -4.92 9.99 -14.25
N GLU A 74 -6.20 10.28 -14.50
CA GLU A 74 -7.05 11.04 -13.56
C GLU A 74 -7.11 10.31 -12.22
N LYS A 75 -7.08 11.07 -11.13
CA LYS A 75 -7.13 10.53 -9.77
C LYS A 75 -8.44 10.92 -9.10
N ALA A 76 -9.05 9.99 -8.39
CA ALA A 76 -10.24 10.25 -7.59
C ALA A 76 -10.22 9.45 -6.29
N ALA A 77 -10.83 10.01 -5.25
CA ALA A 77 -11.09 9.30 -4.00
C ALA A 77 -12.32 8.39 -4.18
N LEU A 78 -12.12 7.09 -4.04
CA LEU A 78 -13.15 6.06 -4.15
C LEU A 78 -13.57 5.65 -2.74
N ALA A 79 -14.88 5.74 -2.46
CA ALA A 79 -15.42 5.28 -1.19
C ALA A 79 -15.70 3.78 -1.24
N LEU A 80 -15.07 3.03 -0.35
CA LEU A 80 -15.25 1.59 -0.14
C LEU A 80 -15.65 1.35 1.32
N PRO A 81 -16.16 0.16 1.68
CA PRO A 81 -16.65 -0.10 3.03
C PRO A 81 -15.63 0.18 4.13
N SER A 82 -14.36 -0.15 3.91
CA SER A 82 -13.27 0.05 4.87
C SER A 82 -12.74 1.48 4.92
N GLY A 83 -13.01 2.32 3.91
CA GLY A 83 -12.48 3.67 3.84
C GLY A 83 -12.39 4.26 2.44
N SER A 84 -11.61 5.33 2.32
CA SER A 84 -11.39 6.03 1.05
C SER A 84 -10.04 5.65 0.43
N TYR A 85 -10.04 5.34 -0.87
CA TYR A 85 -8.88 4.88 -1.62
C TYR A 85 -8.59 5.81 -2.80
N GLU A 86 -7.32 6.11 -3.06
CA GLU A 86 -6.93 6.84 -4.27
C GLU A 86 -7.00 5.88 -5.47
N GLY A 87 -8.00 6.08 -6.32
CA GLY A 87 -8.13 5.41 -7.60
C GLY A 87 -7.51 6.23 -8.72
N ILE A 88 -6.86 5.55 -9.66
CA ILE A 88 -6.33 6.10 -10.90
C ILE A 88 -7.14 5.55 -12.06
N TRP A 89 -7.65 6.44 -12.91
CA TRP A 89 -8.42 6.08 -14.08
C TRP A 89 -7.53 5.49 -15.17
N GLY A 90 -7.83 4.26 -15.56
CA GLY A 90 -7.25 3.55 -16.70
C GLY A 90 -8.28 3.36 -17.80
N HIS A 91 -7.79 3.03 -18.98
CA HIS A 91 -8.62 2.64 -20.11
C HIS A 91 -7.93 1.54 -20.90
N GLU A 92 -8.65 0.47 -21.20
CA GLU A 92 -8.21 -0.56 -22.15
C GLU A 92 -9.34 -0.77 -23.16
N ASP A 93 -9.02 -0.81 -24.45
CA ASP A 93 -10.03 -0.90 -25.52
C ASP A 93 -11.01 -2.09 -25.34
N GLU A 94 -10.54 -3.18 -24.72
CA GLU A 94 -11.35 -4.40 -24.49
C GLU A 94 -12.22 -4.34 -23.23
N LEU A 95 -11.88 -3.48 -22.27
CA LEU A 95 -12.53 -3.39 -20.96
C LEU A 95 -13.33 -2.09 -20.79
N GLY A 96 -12.98 -1.05 -21.53
CA GLY A 96 -13.44 0.31 -21.31
C GLY A 96 -12.64 1.01 -20.21
N GLY A 97 -13.25 2.03 -19.63
CA GLY A 97 -12.68 2.77 -18.50
C GLY A 97 -12.83 2.03 -17.18
N TYR A 98 -11.81 2.11 -16.33
CA TYR A 98 -11.81 1.49 -15.01
C TYR A 98 -10.96 2.31 -14.04
N TRP A 99 -11.30 2.23 -12.76
CA TRP A 99 -10.42 2.70 -11.70
C TRP A 99 -9.50 1.58 -11.24
N SER A 100 -8.25 1.93 -10.94
CA SER A 100 -7.27 1.04 -10.34
C SER A 100 -6.67 1.66 -9.08
N CYS A 101 -6.50 0.86 -8.04
CA CYS A 101 -5.79 1.26 -6.82
C CYS A 101 -4.70 0.22 -6.55
N SER A 102 -3.44 0.67 -6.49
CA SER A 102 -2.31 -0.23 -6.26
C SER A 102 -2.30 -0.75 -4.84
N LEU A 103 -2.29 -2.07 -4.67
CA LEU A 103 -2.16 -2.74 -3.38
C LEU A 103 -0.73 -3.19 -3.14
N PHE A 104 -0.13 -3.86 -4.13
CA PHE A 104 1.26 -4.32 -4.07
C PHE A 104 1.99 -4.06 -5.39
N SER A 105 3.18 -3.48 -5.28
CA SER A 105 4.16 -3.42 -6.35
C SER A 105 5.54 -3.14 -5.73
N PRO A 106 6.61 -3.85 -6.16
CA PRO A 106 6.63 -4.93 -7.14
C PRO A 106 6.07 -6.26 -6.59
N MET A 107 5.86 -7.25 -7.46
CA MET A 107 5.31 -8.57 -7.09
C MET A 107 6.37 -9.64 -6.76
N PHE A 108 7.62 -9.22 -6.54
CA PHE A 108 8.75 -10.15 -6.33
C PHE A 108 8.69 -10.89 -4.99
N ASP A 109 8.01 -10.33 -3.99
CA ASP A 109 7.88 -10.94 -2.67
C ASP A 109 6.92 -12.14 -2.65
N PHE A 110 6.19 -12.38 -3.75
CA PHE A 110 5.33 -13.53 -3.92
C PHE A 110 6.09 -14.69 -4.56
N ALA A 111 6.28 -15.77 -3.80
CA ALA A 111 7.00 -16.96 -4.26
C ALA A 111 6.24 -17.75 -5.34
N ASP A 112 4.91 -17.74 -5.27
CA ASP A 112 4.04 -18.55 -6.12
C ASP A 112 2.64 -17.94 -6.26
N GLN A 113 1.89 -18.46 -7.24
CA GLN A 113 0.55 -18.01 -7.57
C GLN A 113 -0.45 -18.20 -6.42
N GLU A 114 -0.32 -19.28 -5.65
CA GLU A 114 -1.24 -19.60 -4.56
C GLU A 114 -1.17 -18.52 -3.48
N THR A 115 0.04 -18.16 -3.07
CA THR A 115 0.30 -17.10 -2.09
C THR A 115 -0.21 -15.73 -2.57
N ALA A 116 0.03 -15.38 -3.83
CA ALA A 116 -0.46 -14.12 -4.40
C ALA A 116 -1.99 -14.06 -4.44
N VAL A 117 -2.64 -15.17 -4.81
CA VAL A 117 -4.10 -15.28 -4.85
C VAL A 117 -4.70 -15.22 -3.45
N ALA A 118 -4.14 -15.95 -2.48
CA ALA A 118 -4.59 -15.92 -1.10
C ALA A 118 -4.49 -14.51 -0.51
N THR A 119 -3.41 -13.78 -0.83
CA THR A 119 -3.23 -12.39 -0.41
C THR A 119 -4.25 -11.46 -1.06
N ALA A 120 -4.54 -11.65 -2.36
CA ALA A 120 -5.56 -10.87 -3.05
C ALA A 120 -6.96 -11.09 -2.47
N ASP A 121 -7.32 -12.34 -2.15
CA ASP A 121 -8.60 -12.69 -1.52
C ASP A 121 -8.70 -12.08 -0.11
N ALA A 122 -7.62 -12.13 0.68
CA ALA A 122 -7.56 -11.52 2.02
C ALA A 122 -7.66 -9.98 1.95
N ALA A 123 -6.92 -9.34 1.03
CA ALA A 123 -6.99 -7.90 0.83
C ALA A 123 -8.41 -7.45 0.43
N LEU A 124 -9.07 -8.19 -0.46
CA LEU A 124 -10.45 -7.91 -0.84
C LEU A 124 -11.40 -8.01 0.35
N ALA A 125 -11.25 -9.03 1.20
CA ALA A 125 -12.08 -9.20 2.38
C ALA A 125 -11.95 -8.01 3.35
N GLU A 126 -10.73 -7.56 3.62
CA GLU A 126 -10.47 -6.39 4.48
C GLU A 126 -11.01 -5.09 3.86
N ILE A 127 -10.80 -4.88 2.56
CA ILE A 127 -11.31 -3.69 1.85
C ILE A 127 -12.84 -3.61 1.91
N MET A 128 -13.51 -4.77 1.86
CA MET A 128 -14.97 -4.86 1.88
C MET A 128 -15.57 -4.98 3.28
N ALA A 129 -14.75 -5.12 4.32
CA ALA A 129 -15.21 -5.07 5.70
C ALA A 129 -15.52 -3.62 6.11
N ALA A 130 -16.60 -3.43 6.88
CA ALA A 130 -16.86 -2.14 7.51
C ALA A 130 -15.73 -1.82 8.52
N PRO A 131 -15.43 -0.54 8.78
CA PRO A 131 -14.40 -0.16 9.72
C PRO A 131 -14.80 -0.76 11.07
N LYS A 132 -13.90 -1.55 11.68
CA LYS A 132 -14.13 -1.94 13.08
C LYS A 132 -14.16 -0.64 13.88
N PRO A 133 -15.14 -0.44 14.77
CA PRO A 133 -15.00 0.63 15.75
C PRO A 133 -13.71 0.34 16.49
N ASP A 134 -12.77 1.27 16.44
CA ASP A 134 -11.50 1.18 17.17
C ASP A 134 -11.83 0.97 18.65
N ALA A 135 -11.69 -0.26 19.11
CA ALA A 135 -11.50 -0.52 20.52
C ALA A 135 -10.02 -0.21 20.76
N ASP A 136 -9.79 0.90 21.47
CA ASP A 136 -8.49 1.40 21.96
C ASP A 136 -7.64 2.22 20.96
N ASP A 137 -8.02 3.50 20.76
CA ASP A 137 -7.04 4.58 20.55
C ASP A 137 -7.31 5.76 21.52
N ASP A 138 -7.43 5.43 22.80
CA ASP A 138 -7.22 6.39 23.90
C ASP A 138 -5.72 6.39 24.25
N GLY A 139 -4.83 6.73 23.31
CA GLY A 139 -3.39 6.71 23.65
C GLY A 139 -2.38 7.27 22.65
N MET A 140 -2.66 7.34 21.34
CA MET A 140 -1.65 7.73 20.35
C MET A 140 -1.89 9.09 19.67
N ALA A 141 -2.96 9.81 20.02
CA ALA A 141 -3.22 11.15 19.50
C ALA A 141 -2.34 12.27 20.12
N THR A 142 -1.60 12.03 21.21
CA THR A 142 -0.89 13.11 21.94
C THR A 142 0.56 13.35 21.50
N ILE A 143 1.15 12.52 20.62
CA ILE A 143 2.60 12.58 20.35
C ILE A 143 2.96 13.40 19.09
N TRP A 144 2.02 13.68 18.17
CA TRP A 144 2.32 14.42 16.93
C TRP A 144 1.78 15.87 16.87
N ALA A 145 0.95 16.29 17.83
CA ALA A 145 0.59 17.69 18.00
C ALA A 145 1.61 18.36 18.93
N GLY A 146 2.67 18.92 18.36
CA GLY A 146 3.70 19.63 19.10
C GLY A 146 3.14 20.79 19.94
N ASN A 147 2.92 20.56 21.24
CA ASN A 147 3.07 21.56 22.30
C ASN A 147 3.22 20.85 23.67
N PRO A 148 4.28 21.13 24.46
CA PRO A 148 4.48 20.52 25.76
C PRO A 148 3.70 21.31 26.82
N ALA A 149 2.76 20.68 27.51
CA ALA A 149 2.18 21.23 28.72
C ALA A 149 2.24 20.19 29.84
N VAL A 150 3.42 20.03 30.43
CA VAL A 150 3.59 19.38 31.72
C VAL A 150 3.04 20.33 32.79
N PRO A 151 2.06 19.94 33.63
CA PRO A 151 1.68 20.73 34.79
C PRO A 151 2.83 20.72 35.82
N PRO A 152 3.11 21.84 36.51
CA PRO A 152 4.28 21.95 37.38
C PRO A 152 4.11 21.06 38.63
N PRO A 153 5.12 20.24 38.99
CA PRO A 153 5.15 19.64 40.31
C PRO A 153 5.50 20.71 41.35
N ALA A 154 4.77 20.66 42.47
CA ALA A 154 4.94 21.54 43.61
C ALA A 154 6.36 21.44 44.21
N LYS A 155 6.85 22.61 44.64
CA LYS A 155 8.13 22.86 45.32
C LYS A 155 8.37 21.89 46.49
N THR A 156 9.51 21.21 46.51
CA THR A 156 10.21 20.85 47.75
C THR A 156 11.72 20.87 47.49
N GLU A 157 12.42 21.70 48.26
CA GLU A 157 13.89 21.88 48.25
C GLU A 157 14.60 20.63 48.79
N PRO A 158 15.89 20.37 48.43
CA PRO A 158 16.97 20.82 49.33
C PRO A 158 18.30 21.25 48.64
N ALA A 159 18.98 22.20 49.31
CA ALA A 159 20.41 22.43 49.64
C ALA A 159 21.59 21.72 48.87
N PRO A 160 22.83 22.28 48.94
CA PRO A 160 23.87 22.14 47.90
C PRO A 160 24.93 21.03 48.11
N SER A 161 25.60 20.72 46.98
CA SER A 161 26.89 20.03 46.68
C SER A 161 27.72 19.33 47.77
N PRO A 162 28.51 18.32 47.37
CA PRO A 162 29.93 18.63 47.12
C PRO A 162 30.53 18.04 45.84
N SER A 163 31.51 18.78 45.32
CA SER A 163 32.40 18.49 44.20
C SER A 163 33.17 17.16 44.29
N ARG A 164 33.50 16.58 43.13
CA ARG A 164 34.74 15.82 42.91
C ARG A 164 35.34 16.15 41.54
N ARG A 165 36.19 17.17 41.52
CA ARG A 165 37.13 17.42 40.43
C ARG A 165 38.36 16.55 40.67
N ALA A 166 38.69 15.74 39.66
CA ALA A 166 40.02 15.29 39.23
C ALA A 166 40.08 13.76 39.02
N LEU A 167 40.55 13.36 37.83
CA LEU A 167 41.77 12.56 37.61
C LEU A 167 41.67 11.74 36.31
N PHE A 168 42.39 12.24 35.29
CA PHE A 168 43.03 11.55 34.14
C PHE A 168 42.15 10.82 33.11
N GLY A 169 42.37 10.92 31.80
CA GLY A 169 43.44 11.55 31.01
C GLY A 169 43.42 10.98 29.59
N LEU A 170 43.41 11.87 28.58
CA LEU A 170 43.64 11.56 27.18
C LEU A 170 45.07 11.02 26.95
N GLY A 171 45.22 10.06 26.03
CA GLY A 171 46.51 9.67 25.43
C GLY A 171 46.26 8.83 24.18
N GLN A 172 46.02 9.46 23.03
CA GLN A 172 46.96 9.56 21.90
C GLN A 172 47.60 8.24 21.44
N THR A 173 47.25 7.80 20.23
CA THR A 173 48.12 7.01 19.35
C THR A 173 48.13 7.64 17.96
N GLY A 174 49.16 8.43 17.66
CA GLY A 174 49.55 8.81 16.29
C GLY A 174 50.57 7.81 15.73
N PRO A 175 50.64 7.62 14.40
CA PRO A 175 51.55 6.66 13.81
C PRO A 175 52.99 7.20 13.66
N TRP A 176 53.92 6.26 13.74
CA TRP A 176 55.37 6.34 13.52
C TRP A 176 55.78 7.04 12.20
N GLN A 177 56.82 7.87 12.25
CA GLN A 177 57.79 8.02 11.16
C GLN A 177 59.22 8.01 11.71
N ALA A 178 60.07 7.28 10.99
CA ALA A 178 61.47 7.02 11.27
C ALA A 178 62.39 8.07 10.62
N GLY A 179 63.62 8.21 11.13
CA GLY A 179 64.75 8.58 10.28
C GLY A 179 65.80 9.48 10.92
N SER A 180 66.92 8.83 11.27
CA SER A 180 68.31 9.31 11.32
C SER A 180 68.76 10.29 12.40
#